data_AF-A0A9W9PY01-F1
#
_entry.id   AF-A0A9W9PY01-F1
#
_cell.length_a   1.000
_cell.length_b   1.000
_cell.length_c   1.000
_cell.angle_alpha   90.00
_cell.angle_beta   90.00
_cell.angle_gamma   90.00
#
_symmetry.space_group_name_H-M   'P 1'
#
loop_
_entity.id
_entity.type
_entity.pdbx_description
1 polymer ?
#
loop_
_entity_poly.entity_id
_entity_poly.type
_entity_poly.pdbx_seq_one_letter_code
_entity_poly.pdbx_strand_id
1 'polypeptide(L)'
;MMSDNIKDKVNNEEQDLRASEEEMGLDDSRAFPLSISPSYVNDWDTSAAFRELYQNWKDAILESFGLDRLEFQPTYEEQDDYISVIVPDVSSPGDCSRALGFIKYEKAEGRMIIAKACAQLPPESLQFGHSSKRKNTNLAGCHGEGLKLAALVMSRHGYSVNIDASNAHWNFSLKESGFYCQFWPFRGDNASSETDPAIDMAQLRSRTDRDVTVVIEASVGKQDKIPLALFHAWLRVSLDIRRFSYPTRIVETNAGDLIFDSDFCGQLYLKGMALPASFCELKPYKLGYNFPRGKVNRDRQILVDSHEEADLVRQIWEAAFQNHKQLLLPIYIDLLRNSPDAPDVGFAKHLLEKPTRTLIWKHLLDETEGRHFYYSEASSAQVSPLRAILLLIYINEIAQSIGMIRDVLKKEPRRLPGALWDLLRSASPIRTAEEEQIHCFKNSDLCIPPDTHFSWTIQRAIQACLTVFPQWKHITVHFVRSESIPMDVFYDSQPGILKVNQRWLHFDSTHGNTRCRDFTPNETSDHQGFFFCNHVIEDLLRTALPSLLGPPFGRKALENALLRKIRNILRFMPHNIKVMTTAMVGGLMITWEDNETQSVRNYTAPRCLYHVILHDENCPHGRTQLLHGAAGML
;
A
#
# COMPACT_ATOMS: atom_id res chain seq x y z
N MET A 1 20.97 -3.05 68.44
CA MET A 1 22.15 -3.89 68.07
C MET A 1 22.16 -4.28 66.58
N MET A 2 21.73 -3.40 65.66
CA MET A 2 21.76 -3.70 64.22
C MET A 2 22.08 -2.46 63.37
N SER A 3 22.64 -1.42 63.99
CA SER A 3 23.03 -0.16 63.33
C SER A 3 24.54 0.13 63.44
N ASP A 4 25.24 -0.49 64.38
CA ASP A 4 26.70 -0.30 64.56
C ASP A 4 27.54 -1.17 63.60
N ASN A 5 27.02 -2.34 63.20
CA ASN A 5 27.72 -3.27 62.29
C ASN A 5 27.82 -2.83 60.81
N ILE A 6 27.12 -1.75 60.41
CA ILE A 6 27.19 -1.22 59.05
C ILE A 6 28.21 -0.08 58.94
N LYS A 7 28.41 0.70 60.02
CA LYS A 7 29.43 1.76 60.05
C LYS A 7 30.85 1.19 60.13
N ASP A 8 31.04 0.10 60.87
CA ASP A 8 32.37 -0.53 60.98
C ASP A 8 32.80 -1.27 59.71
N LYS A 9 31.84 -1.72 58.88
CA LYS A 9 32.15 -2.30 57.56
C LYS A 9 32.51 -1.25 56.51
N VAL A 10 31.83 -0.10 56.51
CA VAL A 10 32.13 1.01 55.59
C VAL A 10 33.46 1.68 55.95
N ASN A 11 33.79 1.82 57.25
CA ASN A 11 35.09 2.35 57.68
C ASN A 11 36.27 1.40 57.38
N ASN A 12 36.07 0.09 57.47
CA ASN A 12 37.13 -0.88 57.11
C ASN A 12 37.36 -0.94 55.59
N GLU A 13 36.32 -0.83 54.76
CA GLU A 13 36.49 -0.74 53.30
C GLU A 13 37.14 0.59 52.86
N GLU A 14 36.85 1.71 53.53
CA GLU A 14 37.53 2.99 53.29
C GLU A 14 38.98 3.03 53.80
N GLN A 15 39.32 2.29 54.87
CA GLN A 15 40.71 2.17 55.36
C GLN A 15 41.55 1.22 54.51
N ASP A 16 41.00 0.12 53.99
CA ASP A 16 41.70 -0.76 53.04
C ASP A 16 41.97 -0.06 51.69
N LEU A 17 41.07 0.86 51.27
CA LEU A 17 41.29 1.72 50.10
C LEU A 17 42.45 2.72 50.32
N ARG A 18 42.52 3.36 51.49
CA ARG A 18 43.58 4.33 51.82
C ARG A 18 44.94 3.67 52.12
N ALA A 19 44.96 2.45 52.64
CA ALA A 19 46.20 1.70 52.88
C ALA A 19 46.87 1.22 51.57
N SER A 20 46.11 1.14 50.47
CA SER A 20 46.66 0.81 49.14
C SER A 20 47.28 2.00 48.40
N GLU A 21 47.15 3.23 48.92
CA GLU A 21 47.70 4.44 48.30
C GLU A 21 49.16 4.75 48.70
N GLU A 22 49.72 4.09 49.73
CA GLU A 22 51.05 4.43 50.28
C GLU A 22 52.21 3.50 49.89
N GLU A 23 52.00 2.48 49.06
CA GLU A 23 53.10 1.67 48.49
C GLU A 23 53.04 1.62 46.96
N MET A 24 53.15 2.77 46.28
CA MET A 24 53.16 2.83 44.81
C MET A 24 54.54 3.10 44.24
N GLY A 25 55.26 1.99 43.99
CA GLY A 25 56.37 1.94 43.04
C GLY A 25 55.90 2.06 41.59
N LEU A 26 56.82 2.51 40.73
CA LEU A 26 56.65 2.78 39.30
C LEU A 26 56.41 1.51 38.44
N ASP A 27 55.22 0.89 38.47
CA ASP A 27 54.75 -0.08 37.42
C ASP A 27 53.24 -0.44 37.53
N ASP A 28 52.33 0.53 37.59
CA ASP A 28 50.89 0.28 37.89
C ASP A 28 50.06 -0.16 36.67
N SER A 29 50.49 -1.23 35.97
CA SER A 29 49.70 -1.87 34.91
C SER A 29 48.71 -2.89 35.49
N ARG A 30 47.44 -2.81 35.12
CA ARG A 30 46.38 -3.72 35.62
C ARG A 30 45.82 -4.56 34.48
N ALA A 31 45.79 -5.89 34.65
CA ALA A 31 45.21 -6.81 33.68
C ALA A 31 43.83 -7.30 34.16
N PHE A 32 42.79 -7.00 33.40
CA PHE A 32 41.42 -7.39 33.68
C PHE A 32 41.02 -8.59 32.81
N PRO A 33 40.72 -9.77 33.38
CA PRO A 33 40.11 -10.86 32.62
C PRO A 33 38.69 -10.44 32.21
N LEU A 34 38.39 -10.55 30.93
CA LEU A 34 37.04 -10.34 30.41
C LEU A 34 36.34 -11.70 30.42
N SER A 35 35.24 -11.84 31.16
CA SER A 35 34.44 -13.08 31.27
C SER A 35 33.68 -13.44 29.97
N ILE A 36 34.35 -13.37 28.83
CA ILE A 36 33.86 -13.70 27.49
C ILE A 36 34.68 -14.89 26.98
N SER A 37 34.00 -15.97 26.57
CA SER A 37 34.70 -17.11 25.98
C SER A 37 35.44 -16.70 24.70
N PRO A 38 36.68 -17.17 24.46
CA PRO A 38 37.38 -17.02 23.19
C PRO A 38 36.56 -17.45 21.97
N SER A 39 35.60 -18.36 22.16
CA SER A 39 34.71 -18.91 21.13
C SER A 39 33.32 -18.25 21.08
N TYR A 40 33.08 -17.20 21.86
CA TYR A 40 31.81 -16.47 21.83
C TYR A 40 31.69 -15.67 20.53
N VAL A 41 30.50 -15.57 19.92
CA VAL A 41 30.26 -14.98 18.59
C VAL A 41 31.24 -15.49 17.52
N ASN A 42 31.30 -16.82 17.35
CA ASN A 42 32.20 -17.47 16.37
C ASN A 42 31.80 -17.26 14.91
N ASP A 43 30.55 -16.89 14.67
CA ASP A 43 29.97 -16.54 13.39
C ASP A 43 30.36 -15.13 12.90
N TRP A 44 30.92 -14.28 13.78
CA TRP A 44 31.38 -12.94 13.43
C TRP A 44 32.75 -12.97 12.75
N ASP A 45 32.84 -12.26 11.63
CA ASP A 45 34.09 -11.95 10.94
C ASP A 45 34.62 -10.55 11.32
N THR A 46 35.75 -10.16 10.73
CA THR A 46 36.34 -8.84 10.98
C THR A 46 35.45 -7.68 10.51
N SER A 47 34.58 -7.90 9.52
CA SER A 47 33.60 -6.92 9.04
C SER A 47 32.52 -6.65 10.09
N ALA A 48 31.99 -7.70 10.73
CA ALA A 48 31.06 -7.58 11.85
C ALA A 48 31.70 -6.87 13.05
N ALA A 49 32.97 -7.16 13.34
CA ALA A 49 33.72 -6.45 14.38
C ALA A 49 33.88 -4.96 14.06
N PHE A 50 34.30 -4.63 12.82
CA PHE A 50 34.44 -3.23 12.39
C PHE A 50 33.09 -2.50 12.40
N ARG A 51 31.99 -3.16 11.98
CA ARG A 51 30.63 -2.64 12.04
C ARG A 51 30.29 -2.12 13.44
N GLU A 52 30.61 -2.88 14.50
CA GLU A 52 30.37 -2.42 15.89
C GLU A 52 31.27 -1.25 16.29
N LEU A 53 32.53 -1.22 15.86
CA LEU A 53 33.44 -0.09 16.12
C LEU A 53 32.97 1.19 15.44
N TYR A 54 32.62 1.10 14.14
CA TYR A 54 32.07 2.21 13.37
C TYR A 54 30.75 2.70 13.98
N GLN A 55 29.85 1.79 14.36
CA GLN A 55 28.59 2.14 14.99
C GLN A 55 28.81 2.83 16.34
N ASN A 56 29.77 2.39 17.16
CA ASN A 56 30.13 3.06 18.40
C ASN A 56 30.68 4.46 18.15
N TRP A 57 31.56 4.62 17.15
CA TRP A 57 32.10 5.92 16.73
C TRP A 57 31.00 6.88 16.26
N LYS A 58 30.14 6.43 15.34
CA LYS A 58 28.99 7.20 14.84
C LYS A 58 28.03 7.60 15.95
N ASP A 59 27.53 6.62 16.72
CA ASP A 59 26.57 6.86 17.81
C ASP A 59 27.14 7.89 18.80
N ALA A 60 28.42 7.78 19.13
CA ALA A 60 29.06 8.66 20.09
C ALA A 60 29.21 10.09 19.54
N ILE A 61 29.46 10.27 18.23
CA ILE A 61 29.46 11.60 17.59
C ILE A 61 28.05 12.21 17.60
N LEU A 62 27.05 11.46 17.15
CA LEU A 62 25.65 11.90 17.15
C LEU A 62 25.19 12.36 18.54
N GLU A 63 25.51 11.57 19.57
CA GLU A 63 25.13 11.88 20.96
C GLU A 63 25.87 13.10 21.53
N SER A 64 27.18 13.21 21.35
CA SER A 64 27.97 14.30 21.93
C SER A 64 27.71 15.66 21.28
N PHE A 65 27.37 15.68 20.00
CA PHE A 65 27.18 16.92 19.24
C PHE A 65 25.72 17.19 18.88
N GLY A 66 24.78 16.34 19.30
CA GLY A 66 23.35 16.54 19.10
C GLY A 66 22.91 16.55 17.63
N LEU A 67 23.62 15.83 16.77
CA LEU A 67 23.37 15.81 15.34
C LEU A 67 22.19 14.90 14.98
N ASP A 68 21.42 15.30 13.96
CA ASP A 68 20.51 14.39 13.27
C ASP A 68 21.26 13.49 12.28
N ARG A 69 20.62 12.39 11.90
CA ARG A 69 21.11 11.41 10.92
C ARG A 69 21.53 12.05 9.60
N LEU A 70 20.78 13.04 9.11
CA LEU A 70 21.07 13.72 7.84
C LEU A 70 22.26 14.68 7.94
N GLU A 71 22.60 15.15 9.15
CA GLU A 71 23.75 16.02 9.41
C GLU A 71 25.06 15.23 9.54
N PHE A 72 24.97 13.93 9.87
CA PHE A 72 26.11 13.02 9.91
C PHE A 72 26.56 12.63 8.49
N GLN A 73 27.48 13.41 7.93
CA GLN A 73 27.95 13.26 6.54
C GLN A 73 29.47 13.01 6.48
N PRO A 74 29.95 11.83 6.91
CA PRO A 74 31.37 11.49 6.82
C PRO A 74 31.85 11.53 5.36
N THR A 75 33.02 12.09 5.10
CA THR A 75 33.60 12.22 3.76
C THR A 75 34.86 11.38 3.64
N TYR A 76 34.94 10.57 2.59
CA TYR A 76 36.10 9.76 2.24
C TYR A 76 37.09 10.56 1.38
N GLU A 77 38.38 10.42 1.71
CA GLU A 77 39.50 10.93 0.93
C GLU A 77 40.65 9.91 0.92
N GLU A 78 41.27 9.74 -0.24
CA GLU A 78 42.43 8.86 -0.42
C GLU A 78 43.63 9.68 -0.88
N GLN A 79 44.74 9.55 -0.15
CA GLN A 79 46.04 10.13 -0.46
C GLN A 79 47.06 9.02 -0.68
N ASP A 80 48.28 9.36 -1.11
CA ASP A 80 49.31 8.37 -1.44
C ASP A 80 49.70 7.50 -0.24
N ASP A 81 49.81 8.11 0.95
CA ASP A 81 50.29 7.43 2.17
C ASP A 81 49.17 6.94 3.11
N TYR A 82 47.96 7.50 3.00
CA TYR A 82 46.85 7.16 3.87
C TYR A 82 45.48 7.36 3.23
N ILE A 83 44.46 6.77 3.85
CA ILE A 83 43.04 7.03 3.57
C ILE A 83 42.42 7.63 4.82
N SER A 84 41.50 8.58 4.66
CA SER A 84 40.75 9.18 5.76
C SER A 84 39.25 9.23 5.50
N VAL A 85 38.47 9.05 6.56
CA VAL A 85 37.04 9.35 6.63
C VAL A 85 36.84 10.37 7.73
N ILE A 86 36.37 11.57 7.38
CA ILE A 86 36.26 12.69 8.33
C ILE A 86 34.79 13.08 8.48
N VAL A 87 34.33 13.28 9.72
CA VAL A 87 33.00 13.88 9.99
C VAL A 87 33.19 15.38 10.16
N PRO A 88 32.71 16.22 9.22
CA PRO A 88 32.88 17.67 9.33
C PRO A 88 32.09 18.26 10.50
N ASP A 89 32.57 19.37 11.04
CA ASP A 89 31.87 20.14 12.07
C ASP A 89 30.76 21.00 11.43
N VAL A 90 29.50 20.65 11.72
CA VAL A 90 28.30 21.27 11.11
C VAL A 90 28.07 22.70 11.62
N SER A 91 28.70 23.09 12.73
CA SER A 91 28.58 24.45 13.28
C SER A 91 29.21 25.53 12.40
N SER A 92 30.08 25.15 11.46
CA SER A 92 30.72 26.04 10.48
C SER A 92 30.66 25.43 9.07
N PRO A 93 29.50 25.46 8.38
CA PRO A 93 29.32 24.81 7.08
C PRO A 93 30.29 25.36 6.03
N GLY A 94 31.08 24.47 5.42
CA GLY A 94 32.05 24.82 4.36
C GLY A 94 33.48 25.04 4.84
N ASP A 95 33.74 25.00 6.15
CA ASP A 95 35.08 25.01 6.70
C ASP A 95 35.63 23.58 6.84
N CYS A 96 36.45 23.15 5.88
CA CYS A 96 37.12 21.85 5.91
C CYS A 96 38.23 21.77 6.98
N SER A 97 38.47 22.83 7.76
CA SER A 97 39.49 22.85 8.81
C SER A 97 38.99 22.33 10.17
N ARG A 98 37.72 21.90 10.26
CA ARG A 98 37.09 21.44 11.50
C ARG A 98 36.37 20.11 11.33
N ALA A 99 36.56 19.19 12.27
CA ALA A 99 35.95 17.87 12.27
C ALA A 99 35.57 17.37 13.66
N LEU A 100 34.58 16.49 13.75
CA LEU A 100 34.08 15.92 15.01
C LEU A 100 34.72 14.55 15.33
N GLY A 101 35.32 13.92 14.32
CA GLY A 101 36.01 12.65 14.43
C GLY A 101 36.55 12.21 13.07
N PHE A 102 37.45 11.23 13.09
CA PHE A 102 38.03 10.66 11.88
C PHE A 102 38.26 9.16 11.99
N ILE A 103 38.36 8.52 10.82
CA ILE A 103 38.97 7.20 10.64
C ILE A 103 40.15 7.39 9.70
N LYS A 104 41.33 6.91 10.05
CA LYS A 104 42.55 6.97 9.24
C LYS A 104 43.06 5.55 9.00
N TYR A 105 43.48 5.24 7.79
CA TYR A 105 44.20 4.02 7.46
C TYR A 105 45.54 4.36 6.83
N GLU A 106 46.62 3.94 7.46
CA GLU A 106 48.00 4.20 7.03
C GLU A 106 48.47 3.05 6.15
N LYS A 107 48.75 3.33 4.86
CA LYS A 107 48.98 2.30 3.84
C LYS A 107 50.30 1.54 4.03
N ALA A 108 51.32 2.22 4.55
CA ALA A 108 52.64 1.65 4.79
C ALA A 108 52.60 0.55 5.87
N GLU A 109 52.00 0.90 7.03
CA GLU A 109 51.92 0.01 8.20
C GLU A 109 50.69 -0.90 8.16
N GLY A 110 49.68 -0.57 7.35
CA GLY A 110 48.36 -1.19 7.39
C GLY A 110 47.74 -1.09 8.78
N ARG A 111 47.82 0.10 9.36
CA ARG A 111 47.31 0.49 10.67
C ARG A 111 46.06 1.33 10.50
N MET A 112 45.03 1.05 11.29
CA MET A 112 43.77 1.80 11.28
C MET A 112 43.56 2.52 12.61
N ILE A 113 43.14 3.77 12.55
CA ILE A 113 42.91 4.64 13.70
C ILE A 113 41.49 5.20 13.59
N ILE A 114 40.67 5.05 14.62
CA ILE A 114 39.33 5.64 14.73
C ILE A 114 39.36 6.59 15.93
N ALA A 115 39.12 7.88 15.70
CA ALA A 115 39.14 8.88 16.75
C ALA A 115 37.83 9.68 16.80
N LYS A 116 37.41 10.01 18.01
CA LYS A 116 36.29 10.91 18.28
C LYS A 116 36.74 12.01 19.26
N ALA A 117 36.39 13.25 18.96
CA ALA A 117 36.60 14.38 19.85
C ALA A 117 35.73 14.35 21.11
N CYS A 118 36.29 14.84 22.23
CA CYS A 118 35.56 15.15 23.46
C CYS A 118 34.69 13.98 23.98
N ALA A 119 35.30 12.80 24.06
CA ALA A 119 34.66 11.59 24.52
C ALA A 119 35.39 11.02 25.74
N GLN A 120 34.65 10.38 26.65
CA GLN A 120 35.24 9.72 27.81
C GLN A 120 34.89 8.23 27.78
N LEU A 121 35.86 7.41 28.19
CA LEU A 121 35.69 5.98 28.37
C LEU A 121 36.07 5.63 29.81
N PRO A 122 35.13 5.77 30.76
CA PRO A 122 35.45 5.53 32.17
C PRO A 122 35.73 4.02 32.40
N PRO A 123 36.62 3.65 33.35
CA PRO A 123 37.00 2.25 33.63
C PRO A 123 35.83 1.29 33.86
N GLU A 124 34.72 1.79 34.42
CA GLU A 124 33.47 1.05 34.67
C GLU A 124 32.84 0.53 33.37
N SER A 125 33.22 1.08 32.21
CA SER A 125 32.83 0.58 30.89
C SER A 125 33.31 -0.86 30.62
N LEU A 126 34.30 -1.35 31.38
CA LEU A 126 34.73 -2.76 31.35
C LEU A 126 33.78 -3.71 32.08
N GLN A 127 32.87 -3.22 32.92
CA GLN A 127 31.89 -4.06 33.60
C GLN A 127 30.79 -4.55 32.64
N PHE A 128 30.27 -5.75 32.88
CA PHE A 128 29.19 -6.33 32.09
C PHE A 128 27.87 -5.56 32.31
N GLY A 129 27.10 -5.34 31.24
CA GLY A 129 25.79 -4.70 31.32
C GLY A 129 25.77 -3.17 31.40
N HIS A 130 26.90 -2.48 31.54
CA HIS A 130 26.96 -1.02 31.52
C HIS A 130 26.72 -0.50 30.09
N SER A 131 25.66 0.26 29.85
CA SER A 131 25.36 0.88 28.55
C SER A 131 24.64 2.21 28.76
N SER A 132 25.24 3.31 28.31
CA SER A 132 24.61 4.65 28.30
C SER A 132 23.44 4.73 27.31
N LYS A 133 23.36 3.81 26.34
CA LYS A 133 22.46 3.88 25.18
C LYS A 133 21.05 3.31 25.41
N ARG A 134 20.74 2.75 26.60
CA ARG A 134 19.48 1.99 26.86
C ARG A 134 18.18 2.78 26.68
N LYS A 135 18.21 4.11 26.70
CA LYS A 135 17.01 4.98 26.61
C LYS A 135 16.88 5.78 25.31
N ASN A 136 17.89 5.76 24.43
CA ASN A 136 17.91 6.61 23.23
C ASN A 136 17.59 5.79 21.97
N THR A 137 16.38 5.97 21.44
CA THR A 137 15.91 5.26 20.24
C THR A 137 16.63 5.67 18.96
N ASN A 138 17.39 6.76 18.98
CA ASN A 138 18.16 7.23 17.81
C ASN A 138 19.51 6.51 17.67
N LEU A 139 20.06 5.95 18.75
CA LEU A 139 21.32 5.19 18.72
C LEU A 139 21.10 3.71 18.37
N ALA A 140 22.03 3.11 17.63
CA ALA A 140 21.86 1.73 17.15
C ALA A 140 22.25 0.66 18.20
N GLY A 141 23.00 1.02 19.26
CA GLY A 141 23.51 0.08 20.27
C GLY A 141 22.63 -0.08 21.52
N CYS A 142 22.34 -1.31 21.96
CA CYS A 142 21.57 -1.57 23.19
C CYS A 142 22.39 -2.21 24.34
N HIS A 143 23.54 -2.82 24.04
CA HIS A 143 24.34 -3.61 24.98
C HIS A 143 25.77 -3.08 24.92
N GLY A 144 26.32 -2.55 26.03
CA GLY A 144 27.67 -1.98 26.09
C GLY A 144 28.80 -3.02 26.04
N GLU A 145 28.53 -4.13 25.37
CA GLU A 145 29.44 -5.24 25.12
C GLU A 145 30.04 -5.18 23.71
N GLY A 146 29.44 -4.42 22.78
CA GLY A 146 29.84 -4.39 21.37
C GLY A 146 31.33 -4.06 21.15
N LEU A 147 31.90 -3.13 21.93
CA LEU A 147 33.33 -2.81 21.87
C LEU A 147 34.21 -4.01 22.26
N LYS A 148 33.84 -4.73 23.33
CA LYS A 148 34.58 -5.90 23.83
C LYS A 148 34.48 -7.06 22.85
N LEU A 149 33.31 -7.28 22.25
CA LEU A 149 33.09 -8.30 21.24
C LEU A 149 33.86 -7.99 19.95
N ALA A 150 33.86 -6.74 19.49
CA ALA A 150 34.67 -6.32 18.36
C ALA A 150 36.17 -6.56 18.62
N ALA A 151 36.66 -6.18 19.81
CA ALA A 151 38.05 -6.40 20.19
C ALA A 151 38.41 -7.89 20.26
N LEU A 152 37.51 -8.74 20.76
CA LEU A 152 37.68 -10.19 20.78
C LEU A 152 37.79 -10.76 19.35
N VAL A 153 36.87 -10.38 18.47
CA VAL A 153 36.85 -10.88 17.08
C VAL A 153 38.08 -10.42 16.30
N MET A 154 38.50 -9.15 16.45
CA MET A 154 39.75 -8.65 15.86
C MET A 154 40.97 -9.42 16.38
N SER A 155 41.05 -9.64 17.70
CA SER A 155 42.13 -10.42 18.33
C SER A 155 42.19 -11.86 17.84
N ARG A 156 41.03 -12.50 17.66
CA ARG A 156 40.90 -13.87 17.10
C ARG A 156 41.46 -13.95 15.69
N HIS A 157 41.27 -12.91 14.88
CA HIS A 157 41.75 -12.84 13.51
C HIS A 157 43.19 -12.32 13.39
N GLY A 158 43.90 -12.11 14.50
CA GLY A 158 45.31 -11.73 14.49
C GLY A 158 45.57 -10.23 14.44
N TYR A 159 44.60 -9.39 14.80
CA TYR A 159 44.77 -7.95 14.94
C TYR A 159 44.77 -7.53 16.41
N SER A 160 45.65 -6.60 16.79
CA SER A 160 45.64 -5.98 18.12
C SER A 160 44.66 -4.81 18.14
N VAL A 161 43.97 -4.62 19.27
CA VAL A 161 43.08 -3.48 19.47
C VAL A 161 43.54 -2.71 20.70
N ASN A 162 44.00 -1.49 20.46
CA ASN A 162 44.44 -0.54 21.47
C ASN A 162 43.43 0.60 21.58
N ILE A 163 43.18 1.09 22.79
CA ILE A 163 42.31 2.25 23.02
C ILE A 163 43.04 3.27 23.90
N ASP A 164 43.13 4.50 23.41
CA ASP A 164 43.61 5.66 24.16
C ASP A 164 42.42 6.54 24.53
N ALA A 165 42.15 6.67 25.83
CA ALA A 165 41.06 7.49 26.34
C ALA A 165 41.25 7.82 27.81
N SER A 166 40.78 9.00 28.23
CA SER A 166 40.70 9.40 29.64
C SER A 166 42.04 9.30 30.38
N ASN A 167 43.13 9.73 29.74
CA ASN A 167 44.51 9.59 30.24
C ASN A 167 44.90 8.14 30.55
N ALA A 168 44.39 7.17 29.80
CA ALA A 168 44.76 5.77 29.95
C ALA A 168 44.91 5.08 28.60
N HIS A 169 45.81 4.10 28.56
CA HIS A 169 46.01 3.19 27.45
C HIS A 169 45.42 1.81 27.77
N TRP A 170 44.72 1.22 26.82
CA TRP A 170 44.00 -0.03 26.99
C TRP A 170 44.39 -0.98 25.85
N ASN A 171 44.94 -2.16 26.16
CA ASN A 171 45.28 -3.17 25.15
C ASN A 171 44.40 -4.41 25.33
N PHE A 172 43.66 -4.77 24.29
CA PHE A 172 42.90 -6.01 24.26
C PHE A 172 43.74 -7.11 23.61
N SER A 173 43.88 -8.23 24.31
CA SER A 173 44.64 -9.37 23.81
C SER A 173 43.97 -10.70 24.14
N LEU A 174 44.06 -11.63 23.19
CA LEU A 174 43.61 -13.00 23.34
C LEU A 174 44.81 -13.91 23.62
N LYS A 175 44.85 -14.48 24.82
CA LYS A 175 45.87 -15.44 25.29
C LYS A 175 45.26 -16.83 25.42
N GLU A 176 46.08 -17.87 25.56
CA GLU A 176 45.60 -19.26 25.75
C GLU A 176 44.64 -19.40 26.95
N SER A 177 44.86 -18.59 28.00
CA SER A 177 44.09 -18.60 29.25
C SER A 177 42.79 -17.79 29.21
N GLY A 178 42.49 -17.08 28.11
CA GLY A 178 41.28 -16.26 27.97
C GLY A 178 41.49 -14.91 27.29
N PHE A 179 40.45 -14.08 27.29
CA PHE A 179 40.46 -12.73 26.73
C PHE A 179 40.70 -11.69 27.83
N TYR A 180 41.66 -10.80 27.64
CA TYR A 180 42.10 -9.84 28.65
C TYR A 180 42.16 -8.42 28.11
N CYS A 181 41.94 -7.44 28.99
CA CYS A 181 42.24 -6.03 28.76
C CYS A 181 43.35 -5.60 29.72
N GLN A 182 44.49 -5.18 29.21
CA GLN A 182 45.54 -4.51 29.98
C GLN A 182 45.26 -3.01 30.00
N PHE A 183 45.45 -2.38 31.16
CA PHE A 183 45.15 -0.99 31.41
C PHE A 183 46.38 -0.30 32.02
N TRP A 184 46.78 0.82 31.42
CA TRP A 184 47.88 1.66 31.88
C TRP A 184 47.40 3.11 32.06
N PRO A 185 47.26 3.61 33.29
CA PRO A 185 46.95 5.01 33.53
C PRO A 185 48.18 5.89 33.30
N PHE A 186 48.03 6.99 32.56
CA PHE A 186 49.04 8.03 32.44
C PHE A 186 48.91 9.01 33.62
N ARG A 187 49.94 9.06 34.47
CA ARG A 187 50.12 10.13 35.47
C ARG A 187 51.05 11.19 34.89
N GLY A 188 50.50 12.08 34.07
CA GLY A 188 51.23 13.23 33.54
C GLY A 188 50.61 14.54 34.00
N ASP A 189 51.44 15.47 34.49
CA ASP A 189 51.09 16.89 34.63
C ASP A 189 50.85 17.48 33.24
N ASN A 190 49.63 17.37 32.73
CA ASN A 190 49.31 17.88 31.40
C ASN A 190 48.91 19.35 31.49
N ALA A 191 49.91 20.23 31.48
CA ALA A 191 49.76 21.55 30.87
C ALA A 191 49.62 21.36 29.35
N SER A 192 48.44 20.98 28.90
CA SER A 192 48.12 20.87 27.48
C SER A 192 48.06 22.28 26.86
N SER A 193 48.69 22.50 25.71
CA SER A 193 48.30 23.62 24.87
C SER A 193 46.82 23.47 24.53
N GLU A 194 46.02 24.50 24.77
CA GLU A 194 44.60 24.56 24.40
C GLU A 194 44.49 24.55 22.86
N THR A 195 44.57 23.37 22.26
CA THR A 195 44.25 23.17 20.84
C THR A 195 42.76 22.89 20.70
N ASP A 196 42.13 23.52 19.72
CA ASP A 196 40.72 23.29 19.42
C ASP A 196 40.51 21.82 19.01
N PRO A 197 39.64 21.06 19.71
CA PRO A 197 39.37 19.67 19.38
C PRO A 197 38.98 19.43 17.93
N ALA A 198 38.22 20.36 17.35
CA ALA A 198 37.74 20.20 15.99
C ALA A 198 38.86 20.36 14.95
N ILE A 199 39.83 21.24 15.23
CA ILE A 199 41.00 21.45 14.36
C ILE A 199 41.93 20.23 14.44
N ASP A 200 42.13 19.67 15.64
CA ASP A 200 42.95 18.46 15.79
C ASP A 200 42.39 17.28 15.00
N MET A 201 41.06 17.04 15.10
CA MET A 201 40.41 15.96 14.34
C MET A 201 40.54 16.18 12.83
N ALA A 202 40.41 17.42 12.34
CA ALA A 202 40.56 17.73 10.91
C ALA A 202 41.99 17.48 10.41
N GLN A 203 42.98 17.63 11.31
CA GLN A 203 44.38 17.32 11.05
C GLN A 203 44.74 15.85 11.35
N LEU A 204 43.74 15.00 11.58
CA LEU A 204 43.88 13.57 11.89
C LEU A 204 44.75 13.32 13.14
N ARG A 205 44.63 14.23 14.12
CA ARG A 205 45.30 14.13 15.43
C ARG A 205 44.26 13.93 16.53
N SER A 206 44.60 13.12 17.52
CA SER A 206 43.79 12.89 18.71
C SER A 206 44.65 12.99 19.96
N ARG A 207 44.01 13.27 21.10
CA ARG A 207 44.68 13.40 22.39
C ARG A 207 44.07 12.49 23.45
N THR A 208 44.89 11.72 24.15
CA THR A 208 44.46 10.73 25.15
C THR A 208 43.73 11.34 26.36
N ASP A 209 43.97 12.62 26.68
CA ASP A 209 43.34 13.33 27.80
C ASP A 209 41.89 13.74 27.53
N ARG A 210 41.52 13.91 26.25
CA ARG A 210 40.25 14.52 25.82
C ARG A 210 39.42 13.62 24.91
N ASP A 211 40.08 12.84 24.07
CA ASP A 211 39.49 12.12 22.95
C ASP A 211 39.50 10.61 23.22
N VAL A 212 38.66 9.88 22.50
CA VAL A 212 38.71 8.40 22.46
C VAL A 212 39.28 7.99 21.12
N THR A 213 40.38 7.25 21.14
CA THR A 213 41.04 6.73 19.95
C THR A 213 41.14 5.21 20.03
N VAL A 214 40.65 4.51 19.00
CA VAL A 214 40.82 3.08 18.82
C VAL A 214 41.82 2.84 17.71
N VAL A 215 42.88 2.09 18.00
CA VAL A 215 43.92 1.73 17.04
C VAL A 215 43.85 0.23 16.79
N ILE A 216 43.80 -0.17 15.53
CA ILE A 216 43.87 -1.57 15.10
C ILE A 216 45.08 -1.76 14.19
N GLU A 217 45.88 -2.76 14.50
CA GLU A 217 47.10 -3.10 13.77
C GLU A 217 47.30 -4.61 13.74
N ALA A 218 48.14 -5.10 12.84
CA ALA A 218 48.48 -6.52 12.79
C ALA A 218 49.26 -6.92 14.06
N SER A 219 48.83 -8.01 14.70
CA SER A 219 49.53 -8.54 15.87
C SER A 219 50.87 -9.13 15.43
N VAL A 220 51.93 -8.72 16.13
CA VAL A 220 53.30 -9.20 15.91
C VAL A 220 53.33 -10.73 15.85
N GLY A 221 53.78 -11.29 14.72
CA GLY A 221 53.95 -12.73 14.50
C GLY A 221 52.69 -13.50 14.08
N LYS A 222 51.53 -12.87 13.94
CA LYS A 222 50.30 -13.51 13.42
C LYS A 222 49.88 -12.99 12.04
N GLN A 223 50.12 -11.72 11.75
CA GLN A 223 49.87 -11.08 10.46
C GLN A 223 50.91 -9.99 10.20
N ASP A 224 51.11 -9.64 8.93
CA ASP A 224 52.05 -8.58 8.53
C ASP A 224 51.43 -7.18 8.58
N LYS A 225 50.21 -7.02 8.05
CA LYS A 225 49.48 -5.74 8.02
C LYS A 225 48.00 -5.94 7.67
N ILE A 226 47.12 -4.99 8.00
CA ILE A 226 45.73 -4.99 7.50
C ILE A 226 45.77 -4.74 5.99
N PRO A 227 45.29 -5.64 5.12
CA PRO A 227 45.27 -5.41 3.69
C PRO A 227 44.34 -4.27 3.30
N LEU A 228 44.73 -3.44 2.33
CA LEU A 228 43.92 -2.32 1.85
C LEU A 228 42.52 -2.76 1.39
N ALA A 229 42.44 -3.88 0.65
CA ALA A 229 41.16 -4.44 0.20
C ALA A 229 40.24 -4.84 1.37
N LEU A 230 40.80 -5.32 2.48
CA LEU A 230 40.04 -5.65 3.68
C LEU A 230 39.51 -4.38 4.36
N PHE A 231 40.34 -3.32 4.45
CA PHE A 231 39.90 -2.04 4.97
C PHE A 231 38.76 -1.42 4.13
N HIS A 232 38.83 -1.49 2.80
CA HIS A 232 37.71 -1.07 1.95
C HIS A 232 36.44 -1.91 2.19
N ALA A 233 36.58 -3.22 2.40
CA ALA A 233 35.45 -4.09 2.76
C ALA A 233 34.83 -3.68 4.11
N TRP A 234 35.66 -3.32 5.09
CA TRP A 234 35.19 -2.77 6.37
C TRP A 234 34.40 -1.47 6.17
N LEU A 235 34.87 -0.52 5.37
CA LEU A 235 34.12 0.73 5.13
C LEU A 235 32.75 0.51 4.47
N ARG A 236 32.57 -0.57 3.70
CA ARG A 236 31.28 -0.89 3.05
C ARG A 236 30.17 -1.31 4.01
N VAL A 237 30.46 -1.50 5.31
CA VAL A 237 29.42 -1.76 6.31
C VAL A 237 28.50 -0.56 6.56
N SER A 238 28.87 0.64 6.09
CA SER A 238 28.09 1.86 6.24
C SER A 238 27.73 2.48 4.89
N LEU A 239 26.50 2.99 4.79
CA LEU A 239 25.98 3.77 3.67
C LEU A 239 26.43 5.25 3.72
N ASP A 240 26.78 5.76 4.90
CA ASP A 240 26.82 7.22 5.12
C ASP A 240 28.06 7.91 4.53
N ILE A 241 29.08 7.13 4.15
CA ILE A 241 30.40 7.63 3.74
C ILE A 241 30.35 8.23 2.34
N ARG A 242 30.27 9.55 2.28
CA ARG A 242 30.27 10.35 1.06
C ARG A 242 31.56 10.08 0.27
N ARG A 243 31.44 10.03 -1.07
CA ARG A 243 32.52 9.72 -2.03
C ARG A 243 33.08 8.29 -1.96
N PHE A 244 32.48 7.39 -1.18
CA PHE A 244 32.88 5.99 -1.13
C PHE A 244 31.70 5.02 -1.26
N SER A 245 30.82 4.97 -0.26
CA SER A 245 29.68 4.05 -0.20
C SER A 245 28.32 4.75 -0.22
N TYR A 246 28.30 6.09 -0.27
CA TYR A 246 27.06 6.84 -0.38
C TYR A 246 26.52 6.84 -1.83
N PRO A 247 25.23 6.54 -2.03
CA PRO A 247 24.62 6.46 -3.34
C PRO A 247 24.52 7.82 -4.05
N THR A 248 24.57 7.78 -5.37
CA THR A 248 24.40 8.92 -6.26
C THR A 248 22.93 9.28 -6.49
N ARG A 249 22.04 8.28 -6.53
CA ARG A 249 20.59 8.47 -6.67
C ARG A 249 19.85 7.97 -5.43
N ILE A 250 19.61 8.90 -4.51
CA ILE A 250 18.90 8.65 -3.25
C ILE A 250 17.84 9.73 -3.02
N VAL A 251 16.70 9.33 -2.47
CA VAL A 251 15.68 10.24 -1.95
C VAL A 251 15.64 10.08 -0.44
N GLU A 252 16.17 11.06 0.27
CA GLU A 252 16.20 11.10 1.73
C GLU A 252 14.88 11.66 2.26
N THR A 253 14.28 10.99 3.25
CA THR A 253 13.06 11.44 3.93
C THR A 253 13.17 11.25 5.44
N ASN A 254 12.31 11.91 6.20
CA ASN A 254 12.23 11.71 7.66
C ASN A 254 11.80 10.28 8.04
N ALA A 255 11.13 9.55 7.13
CA ALA A 255 10.74 8.16 7.34
C ALA A 255 11.86 7.17 6.99
N GLY A 256 12.90 7.61 6.28
CA GLY A 256 14.00 6.79 5.76
C GLY A 256 14.34 7.13 4.31
N ASP A 257 15.27 6.40 3.73
CA ASP A 257 15.81 6.72 2.41
C ASP A 257 15.48 5.64 1.39
N LEU A 258 15.21 6.10 0.17
CA LEU A 258 14.96 5.27 -1.01
C LEU A 258 16.14 5.39 -1.97
N ILE A 259 16.78 4.26 -2.28
CA ILE A 259 18.04 4.20 -3.05
C ILE A 259 17.78 3.54 -4.40
N PHE A 260 18.14 4.25 -5.49
CA PHE A 260 17.86 3.84 -6.87
C PHE A 260 19.08 3.30 -7.62
N ASP A 261 20.27 3.43 -7.05
CA ASP A 261 21.49 2.92 -7.66
C ASP A 261 21.45 1.39 -7.72
N SER A 262 21.76 0.82 -8.89
CA SER A 262 21.66 -0.62 -9.15
C SER A 262 22.50 -1.46 -8.19
N ASP A 263 23.64 -0.92 -7.75
CA ASP A 263 24.57 -1.59 -6.86
C ASP A 263 23.96 -1.79 -5.46
N PHE A 264 22.93 -1.03 -5.11
CA PHE A 264 22.21 -1.11 -3.83
C PHE A 264 20.88 -1.88 -3.92
N CYS A 265 20.55 -2.43 -5.09
CA CYS A 265 19.34 -3.24 -5.27
C CYS A 265 19.34 -4.43 -4.28
N GLY A 266 18.26 -4.57 -3.51
CA GLY A 266 18.16 -5.66 -2.52
C GLY A 266 18.85 -5.36 -1.18
N GLN A 267 19.61 -4.27 -1.08
CA GLN A 267 20.37 -3.93 0.12
C GLN A 267 19.52 -3.13 1.10
N LEU A 268 19.53 -3.56 2.35
CA LEU A 268 18.84 -2.91 3.45
C LEU A 268 19.84 -2.35 4.44
N TYR A 269 19.56 -1.16 4.94
CA TYR A 269 20.35 -0.47 5.94
C TYR A 269 19.47 -0.09 7.12
N LEU A 270 19.99 -0.21 8.33
CA LEU A 270 19.37 0.31 9.53
C LEU A 270 20.30 1.36 10.13
N LYS A 271 19.83 2.60 10.21
CA LYS A 271 20.59 3.76 10.70
C LYS A 271 21.91 3.92 9.96
N GLY A 272 21.90 3.70 8.64
CA GLY A 272 23.08 3.78 7.78
C GLY A 272 24.05 2.59 7.89
N MET A 273 23.74 1.56 8.69
CA MET A 273 24.53 0.33 8.80
C MET A 273 23.91 -0.77 7.95
N ALA A 274 24.71 -1.44 7.12
CA ALA A 274 24.26 -2.53 6.27
C ALA A 274 23.71 -3.70 7.11
N LEU A 275 22.60 -4.27 6.64
CA LEU A 275 22.04 -5.51 7.16
C LEU A 275 22.55 -6.69 6.31
N PRO A 276 23.25 -7.67 6.91
CA PRO A 276 23.82 -8.82 6.20
C PRO A 276 22.79 -9.67 5.44
N ALA A 277 21.53 -9.67 5.87
CA ALA A 277 20.47 -10.44 5.27
C ALA A 277 19.17 -9.63 5.22
N SER A 278 18.29 -10.03 4.30
CA SER A 278 16.90 -9.56 4.26
C SER A 278 15.96 -10.69 4.67
N PHE A 279 14.76 -10.36 5.15
CA PHE A 279 13.79 -11.38 5.57
C PHE A 279 13.36 -12.31 4.42
N CYS A 280 13.46 -11.87 3.16
CA CYS A 280 12.99 -12.62 1.99
C CYS A 280 14.12 -12.94 0.99
N GLU A 281 14.87 -14.01 1.26
CA GLU A 281 15.90 -14.51 0.30
C GLU A 281 15.31 -15.01 -1.03
N LEU A 282 14.02 -15.39 -1.04
CA LEU A 282 13.34 -15.94 -2.22
C LEU A 282 12.89 -14.87 -3.22
N LYS A 283 12.65 -13.62 -2.78
CA LYS A 283 12.25 -12.49 -3.62
C LYS A 283 12.92 -11.22 -3.11
N PRO A 284 14.05 -10.80 -3.69
CA PRO A 284 14.78 -9.63 -3.21
C PRO A 284 14.02 -8.34 -3.53
N TYR A 285 14.26 -7.31 -2.72
CA TYR A 285 13.85 -5.94 -3.04
C TYR A 285 14.42 -5.50 -4.40
N LYS A 286 13.65 -4.70 -5.12
CA LYS A 286 14.03 -4.09 -6.41
C LYS A 286 14.84 -2.80 -6.22
N LEU A 287 14.75 -2.19 -5.04
CA LEU A 287 15.46 -0.98 -4.66
C LEU A 287 16.24 -1.20 -3.36
N GLY A 288 17.07 -0.23 -2.99
CA GLY A 288 17.73 -0.20 -1.68
C GLY A 288 16.97 0.70 -0.70
N TYR A 289 17.01 0.36 0.59
CA TYR A 289 16.30 1.09 1.63
C TYR A 289 17.17 1.33 2.86
N ASN A 290 17.12 2.53 3.42
CA ASN A 290 17.73 2.85 4.71
C ASN A 290 16.68 3.26 5.73
N PHE A 291 16.53 2.47 6.78
CA PHE A 291 15.55 2.68 7.83
C PHE A 291 16.17 3.48 8.98
N PRO A 292 15.55 4.59 9.44
CA PRO A 292 16.03 5.35 10.60
C PRO A 292 15.71 4.64 11.92
N ARG A 293 14.75 3.71 11.89
CA ARG A 293 14.24 2.95 13.03
C ARG A 293 13.92 1.52 12.64
N GLY A 294 13.94 0.62 13.61
CA GLY A 294 13.64 -0.79 13.42
C GLY A 294 14.27 -1.63 14.52
N LYS A 295 13.69 -2.81 14.77
CA LYS A 295 14.26 -3.80 15.69
C LYS A 295 14.91 -4.91 14.88
N VAL A 296 16.16 -5.19 15.21
CA VAL A 296 16.89 -6.33 14.64
C VAL A 296 16.93 -7.49 15.62
N ASN A 297 17.14 -8.70 15.09
CA ASN A 297 17.41 -9.87 15.93
C ASN A 297 18.71 -9.68 16.76
N ARG A 298 18.99 -10.63 17.66
CA ARG A 298 20.18 -10.59 18.54
C ARG A 298 21.47 -10.34 17.75
N ASP A 299 21.58 -10.96 16.58
CA ASP A 299 22.78 -10.96 15.74
C ASP A 299 22.80 -9.80 14.72
N ARG A 300 21.80 -8.91 14.76
CA ARG A 300 21.68 -7.71 13.92
C ARG A 300 21.66 -7.97 12.41
N GLN A 301 21.19 -9.15 12.02
CA GLN A 301 21.20 -9.63 10.64
C GLN A 301 19.95 -9.22 9.86
N ILE A 302 18.79 -9.27 10.50
CA ILE A 302 17.47 -9.04 9.89
C ILE A 302 16.58 -8.22 10.82
N LEU A 303 15.59 -7.52 10.24
CA LEU A 303 14.48 -6.97 11.00
C LEU A 303 13.58 -8.11 11.54
N VAL A 304 13.07 -7.94 12.76
CA VAL A 304 12.39 -9.03 13.49
C VAL A 304 10.99 -9.32 12.93
N ASP A 305 10.32 -8.33 12.35
CA ASP A 305 8.93 -8.42 11.90
C ASP A 305 8.78 -7.96 10.44
N SER A 306 8.39 -8.88 9.57
CA SER A 306 8.14 -8.63 8.13
C SER A 306 7.01 -7.62 7.86
N HIS A 307 6.02 -7.53 8.75
CA HIS A 307 4.93 -6.57 8.63
C HIS A 307 5.38 -5.17 9.08
N GLU A 308 6.20 -5.07 10.14
CA GLU A 308 6.84 -3.82 10.54
C GLU A 308 7.77 -3.29 9.44
N GLU A 309 8.55 -4.18 8.82
CA GLU A 309 9.41 -3.86 7.67
C GLU A 309 8.61 -3.31 6.48
N ALA A 310 7.54 -4.01 6.08
CA ALA A 310 6.66 -3.54 5.00
C ALA A 310 6.00 -2.19 5.32
N ASP A 311 5.66 -1.94 6.59
CA ASP A 311 5.11 -0.66 7.01
C ASP A 311 6.15 0.47 6.98
N LEU A 312 7.41 0.19 7.35
CA LEU A 312 8.51 1.14 7.20
C LEU A 312 8.77 1.47 5.72
N VAL A 313 8.78 0.47 4.85
CA VAL A 313 8.93 0.65 3.39
C VAL A 313 7.80 1.50 2.84
N ARG A 314 6.54 1.22 3.22
CA ARG A 314 5.40 2.06 2.85
C ARG A 314 5.61 3.51 3.29
N GLN A 315 5.98 3.74 4.55
CA GLN A 315 6.16 5.09 5.08
C GLN A 315 7.24 5.87 4.31
N ILE A 316 8.34 5.21 3.92
CA ILE A 316 9.38 5.81 3.07
C ILE A 316 8.78 6.25 1.73
N TRP A 317 8.04 5.36 1.04
CA TRP A 317 7.41 5.69 -0.24
C TRP A 317 6.41 6.85 -0.12
N GLU A 318 5.55 6.84 0.89
CA GLU A 318 4.55 7.88 1.08
C GLU A 318 5.16 9.23 1.47
N ALA A 319 6.21 9.23 2.30
CA ALA A 319 7.00 10.43 2.57
C ALA A 319 7.69 10.94 1.29
N ALA A 320 8.24 10.04 0.48
CA ALA A 320 8.91 10.41 -0.76
C ALA A 320 7.93 11.01 -1.79
N PHE A 321 6.68 10.54 -1.85
CA PHE A 321 5.64 11.15 -2.70
C PHE A 321 5.31 12.58 -2.30
N GLN A 322 5.45 12.98 -1.03
CA GLN A 322 5.16 14.36 -0.63
C GLN A 322 6.09 15.36 -1.32
N ASN A 323 7.35 14.97 -1.57
CA ASN A 323 8.37 15.86 -2.12
C ASN A 323 8.64 15.63 -3.62
N HIS A 324 8.51 14.38 -4.11
CA HIS A 324 8.95 13.99 -5.46
C HIS A 324 7.89 13.19 -6.25
N LYS A 325 6.60 13.44 -6.00
CA LYS A 325 5.46 12.73 -6.61
C LYS A 325 5.61 12.45 -8.10
N GLN A 326 5.94 13.46 -8.92
CA GLN A 326 5.95 13.32 -10.39
C GLN A 326 6.98 12.30 -10.87
N LEU A 327 8.13 12.23 -10.20
CA LEU A 327 9.20 11.30 -10.53
C LEU A 327 8.94 9.90 -9.98
N LEU A 328 8.42 9.81 -8.75
CA LEU A 328 8.37 8.55 -8.00
C LEU A 328 7.10 7.74 -8.22
N LEU A 329 5.96 8.41 -8.47
CA LEU A 329 4.68 7.72 -8.65
C LEU A 329 4.68 6.73 -9.83
N PRO A 330 5.25 7.06 -11.01
CA PRO A 330 5.37 6.10 -12.10
C PRO A 330 6.20 4.86 -11.72
N ILE A 331 7.29 5.05 -10.98
CA ILE A 331 8.18 3.95 -10.55
C ILE A 331 7.43 3.01 -9.59
N TYR A 332 6.70 3.55 -8.61
CA TYR A 332 5.93 2.74 -7.68
C TYR A 332 4.79 1.99 -8.36
N ILE A 333 4.11 2.62 -9.33
CA ILE A 333 3.07 1.97 -10.13
C ILE A 333 3.66 0.86 -11.00
N ASP A 334 4.87 1.06 -11.54
CA ASP A 334 5.59 0.02 -12.28
C ASP A 334 5.89 -1.20 -11.38
N LEU A 335 6.33 -0.98 -10.13
CA LEU A 335 6.51 -2.06 -9.16
C LEU A 335 5.19 -2.81 -8.91
N LEU A 336 4.08 -2.10 -8.69
CA LEU A 336 2.76 -2.71 -8.51
C LEU A 336 2.26 -3.48 -9.75
N ARG A 337 2.65 -3.04 -10.95
CA ARG A 337 2.26 -3.64 -12.23
C ARG A 337 3.10 -4.87 -12.58
N ASN A 338 4.41 -4.74 -12.47
CA ASN A 338 5.38 -5.66 -13.05
C ASN A 338 6.10 -6.51 -12.00
N SER A 339 6.04 -6.13 -10.73
CA SER A 339 6.65 -6.85 -9.61
C SER A 339 5.74 -6.89 -8.38
N PRO A 340 4.48 -7.33 -8.49
CA PRO A 340 3.50 -7.27 -7.39
C PRO A 340 3.88 -8.13 -6.17
N ASP A 341 4.77 -9.09 -6.35
CA ASP A 341 5.28 -9.94 -5.28
C ASP A 341 6.58 -9.43 -4.64
N ALA A 342 7.12 -8.30 -5.12
CA ALA A 342 8.34 -7.73 -4.56
C ALA A 342 8.07 -7.15 -3.16
N PRO A 343 9.01 -7.31 -2.21
CA PRO A 343 8.88 -6.72 -0.89
C PRO A 343 8.68 -5.20 -0.90
N ASP A 344 9.15 -4.49 -1.93
CA ASP A 344 8.94 -3.04 -2.15
C ASP A 344 7.47 -2.60 -2.08
N VAL A 345 6.57 -3.50 -2.50
CA VAL A 345 5.11 -3.30 -2.49
C VAL A 345 4.40 -4.34 -1.61
N GLY A 346 5.17 -4.98 -0.73
CA GLY A 346 4.70 -5.98 0.22
C GLY A 346 3.58 -5.40 1.09
N PHE A 347 2.49 -6.17 1.24
CA PHE A 347 1.32 -5.77 2.03
C PHE A 347 0.66 -4.43 1.63
N ALA A 348 0.96 -3.88 0.44
CA ALA A 348 0.44 -2.58 0.01
C ALA A 348 -1.09 -2.48 0.05
N LYS A 349 -1.80 -3.58 -0.21
CA LYS A 349 -3.28 -3.68 -0.09
C LYS A 349 -3.78 -3.31 1.31
N HIS A 350 -3.04 -3.67 2.35
CA HIS A 350 -3.42 -3.48 3.73
C HIS A 350 -2.86 -2.18 4.30
N LEU A 351 -1.62 -1.84 3.96
CA LEU A 351 -0.88 -0.76 4.61
C LEU A 351 -1.05 0.60 3.92
N LEU A 352 -1.13 0.68 2.59
CA LEU A 352 -1.15 1.97 1.88
C LEU A 352 -2.28 2.87 2.37
N GLU A 353 -2.02 4.17 2.50
CA GLU A 353 -3.06 5.09 2.94
C GLU A 353 -4.03 5.45 1.80
N LYS A 354 -5.26 5.81 2.16
CA LYS A 354 -6.33 6.17 1.20
C LYS A 354 -5.91 7.30 0.23
N PRO A 355 -5.19 8.36 0.66
CA PRO A 355 -4.71 9.40 -0.26
C PRO A 355 -3.77 8.84 -1.34
N THR A 356 -2.84 7.96 -0.97
CA THR A 356 -1.89 7.31 -1.88
C THR A 356 -2.60 6.39 -2.88
N ARG A 357 -3.57 5.61 -2.42
CA ARG A 357 -4.40 4.77 -3.31
C ARG A 357 -5.18 5.62 -4.33
N THR A 358 -5.71 6.76 -3.89
CA THR A 358 -6.41 7.73 -4.75
C THR A 358 -5.46 8.37 -5.78
N LEU A 359 -4.23 8.68 -5.36
CA LEU A 359 -3.16 9.18 -6.22
C LEU A 359 -2.81 8.18 -7.33
N ILE A 360 -2.63 6.91 -6.97
CA ILE A 360 -2.39 5.82 -7.92
C ILE A 360 -3.55 5.73 -8.92
N TRP A 361 -4.78 5.71 -8.42
CA TRP A 361 -5.96 5.64 -9.29
C TRP A 361 -6.05 6.80 -10.27
N LYS A 362 -5.82 8.03 -9.79
CA LYS A 362 -5.83 9.22 -10.62
C LYS A 362 -4.76 9.13 -11.72
N HIS A 363 -3.55 8.71 -11.39
CA HIS A 363 -2.48 8.55 -12.37
C HIS A 363 -2.85 7.53 -13.47
N LEU A 364 -3.45 6.40 -13.09
CA LEU A 364 -3.91 5.38 -14.04
C LEU A 364 -5.00 5.93 -14.99
N LEU A 365 -5.89 6.80 -14.51
CA LEU A 365 -6.89 7.46 -15.34
C LEU A 365 -6.24 8.49 -16.29
N ASP A 366 -5.35 9.33 -15.76
CA ASP A 366 -4.65 10.38 -16.51
C ASP A 366 -3.79 9.78 -17.64
N GLU A 367 -3.12 8.63 -17.42
CA GLU A 367 -2.37 7.89 -18.46
C GLU A 367 -3.21 7.53 -19.71
N THR A 368 -4.53 7.44 -19.55
CA THR A 368 -5.39 6.80 -20.55
C THR A 368 -6.31 7.75 -21.30
N GLU A 369 -6.35 9.03 -20.90
CA GLU A 369 -7.29 10.04 -21.40
C GLU A 369 -8.75 9.53 -21.45
N GLY A 370 -9.12 8.60 -20.57
CA GLY A 370 -10.45 7.98 -20.53
C GLY A 370 -10.75 6.94 -21.62
N ARG A 371 -9.80 6.63 -22.52
CA ARG A 371 -9.98 5.64 -23.61
C ARG A 371 -9.94 4.20 -23.13
N HIS A 372 -9.19 3.93 -22.08
CA HIS A 372 -9.01 2.58 -21.56
C HIS A 372 -9.99 2.29 -20.41
N PHE A 373 -10.36 1.02 -20.28
CA PHE A 373 -11.06 0.50 -19.11
C PHE A 373 -10.22 -0.60 -18.47
N TYR A 374 -9.91 -0.42 -17.18
CA TYR A 374 -9.10 -1.37 -16.45
C TYR A 374 -9.93 -2.56 -15.98
N TYR A 375 -9.39 -3.76 -16.11
CA TYR A 375 -10.00 -4.99 -15.59
C TYR A 375 -8.95 -5.88 -14.94
N SER A 376 -9.40 -6.73 -14.01
CA SER A 376 -8.57 -7.78 -13.42
C SER A 376 -8.95 -9.12 -14.00
N GLU A 377 -7.95 -9.97 -14.18
CA GLU A 377 -8.18 -11.36 -14.56
C GLU A 377 -8.82 -12.12 -13.38
N ALA A 378 -8.50 -11.75 -12.14
CA ALA A 378 -8.54 -12.50 -10.87
C ALA A 378 -7.23 -13.24 -10.54
N SER A 379 -7.00 -13.35 -9.24
CA SER A 379 -5.72 -13.69 -8.63
C SER A 379 -5.41 -15.18 -8.74
N SER A 380 -4.31 -15.52 -9.41
CA SER A 380 -3.81 -16.89 -9.58
C SER A 380 -2.91 -17.36 -8.44
N ALA A 381 -3.26 -17.09 -7.18
CA ALA A 381 -2.51 -17.65 -6.05
C ALA A 381 -3.27 -18.84 -5.45
N GLN A 382 -2.81 -20.05 -5.81
CA GLN A 382 -3.24 -21.37 -5.31
C GLN A 382 -4.58 -21.91 -5.85
N VAL A 383 -4.59 -22.39 -7.09
CA VAL A 383 -5.60 -23.35 -7.55
C VAL A 383 -4.93 -24.71 -7.71
N SER A 384 -5.39 -25.70 -6.92
CA SER A 384 -4.87 -27.07 -6.94
C SER A 384 -5.10 -27.74 -8.32
N PRO A 385 -4.40 -28.85 -8.63
CA PRO A 385 -4.45 -29.50 -9.96
C PRO A 385 -5.84 -29.99 -10.38
N LEU A 386 -6.79 -30.07 -9.46
CA LEU A 386 -8.18 -30.36 -9.76
C LEU A 386 -8.91 -29.08 -10.14
N ARG A 387 -8.79 -28.61 -11.39
CA ARG A 387 -9.87 -27.88 -12.11
C ARG A 387 -9.42 -27.32 -13.48
N ALA A 388 -9.35 -28.18 -14.49
CA ALA A 388 -9.45 -27.73 -15.89
C ALA A 388 -10.81 -27.06 -16.18
N ILE A 389 -11.86 -27.42 -15.44
CA ILE A 389 -13.22 -26.86 -15.58
C ILE A 389 -13.33 -25.44 -15.02
N LEU A 390 -12.65 -25.10 -13.90
CA LEU A 390 -12.65 -23.69 -13.45
C LEU A 390 -11.91 -22.79 -14.43
N LEU A 391 -10.81 -23.27 -15.02
CA LEU A 391 -10.04 -22.48 -15.96
C LEU A 391 -10.89 -22.10 -17.18
N LEU A 392 -11.74 -23.01 -17.67
CA LEU A 392 -12.68 -22.74 -18.78
C LEU A 392 -13.78 -21.75 -18.40
N ILE A 393 -14.36 -21.87 -17.20
CA ILE A 393 -15.37 -20.91 -16.69
C ILE A 393 -14.76 -19.52 -16.59
N TYR A 394 -13.55 -19.46 -16.05
CA TYR A 394 -12.79 -18.23 -15.84
C TYR A 394 -12.39 -17.52 -17.14
N ILE A 395 -11.86 -18.27 -18.12
CA ILE A 395 -11.54 -17.73 -19.45
C ILE A 395 -12.80 -17.15 -20.11
N ASN A 396 -13.95 -17.81 -19.93
CA ASN A 396 -15.22 -17.33 -20.46
C ASN A 396 -15.69 -16.04 -19.77
N GLU A 397 -15.55 -15.91 -18.45
CA GLU A 397 -15.89 -14.68 -17.70
C GLU A 397 -15.01 -13.49 -18.11
N ILE A 398 -13.71 -13.73 -18.32
CA ILE A 398 -12.78 -12.70 -18.82
C ILE A 398 -13.12 -12.29 -20.24
N ALA A 399 -13.38 -13.26 -21.12
CA ALA A 399 -13.78 -12.99 -22.50
C ALA A 399 -15.09 -12.18 -22.55
N GLN A 400 -16.07 -12.49 -21.69
CA GLN A 400 -17.30 -11.72 -21.54
C GLN A 400 -17.02 -10.30 -21.04
N SER A 401 -16.18 -10.13 -20.02
CA SER A 401 -15.81 -8.81 -19.50
C SER A 401 -15.11 -7.95 -20.57
N ILE A 402 -14.18 -8.54 -21.33
CA ILE A 402 -13.49 -7.86 -22.44
C ILE A 402 -14.48 -7.48 -23.55
N GLY A 403 -15.39 -8.39 -23.91
CA GLY A 403 -16.47 -8.12 -24.87
C GLY A 403 -17.36 -6.96 -24.41
N MET A 404 -17.81 -6.96 -23.15
CA MET A 404 -18.57 -5.85 -22.58
C MET A 404 -17.81 -4.52 -22.64
N ILE A 405 -16.53 -4.51 -22.27
CA ILE A 405 -15.71 -3.29 -22.30
C ILE A 405 -15.64 -2.70 -23.72
N ARG A 406 -15.38 -3.53 -24.72
CA ARG A 406 -15.21 -3.10 -26.11
C ARG A 406 -16.55 -2.76 -26.76
N ASP A 407 -17.52 -3.66 -26.65
CA ASP A 407 -18.74 -3.63 -27.45
C ASP A 407 -19.82 -2.76 -26.79
N VAL A 408 -19.87 -2.72 -25.45
CA VAL A 408 -20.86 -1.95 -24.69
C VAL A 408 -20.27 -0.62 -24.23
N LEU A 409 -19.17 -0.64 -23.47
CA LEU A 409 -18.59 0.57 -22.89
C LEU A 409 -17.79 1.41 -23.91
N LYS A 410 -17.53 0.86 -25.11
CA LYS A 410 -16.76 1.50 -26.19
C LYS A 410 -15.38 1.98 -25.73
N LYS A 411 -14.72 1.19 -24.87
CA LYS A 411 -13.39 1.46 -24.32
C LYS A 411 -12.40 0.35 -24.67
N GLU A 412 -11.12 0.66 -24.55
CA GLU A 412 -10.04 -0.31 -24.75
C GLU A 412 -9.74 -1.08 -23.45
N PRO A 413 -9.87 -2.42 -23.42
CA PRO A 413 -9.62 -3.20 -22.21
C PRO A 413 -8.12 -3.20 -21.89
N ARG A 414 -7.75 -2.77 -20.67
CA ARG A 414 -6.38 -2.80 -20.17
C ARG A 414 -6.28 -3.62 -18.89
N ARG A 415 -5.41 -4.62 -18.89
CA ARG A 415 -5.26 -5.54 -17.77
C ARG A 415 -4.50 -4.89 -16.61
N LEU A 416 -4.96 -5.12 -15.39
CA LEU A 416 -4.22 -4.88 -14.15
C LEU A 416 -3.89 -6.20 -13.45
N PRO A 417 -2.73 -6.31 -12.76
CA PRO A 417 -2.48 -7.43 -11.87
C PRO A 417 -3.48 -7.51 -10.72
N GLY A 418 -3.77 -8.72 -10.25
CA GLY A 418 -4.75 -8.95 -9.18
C GLY A 418 -4.45 -8.18 -7.90
N ALA A 419 -3.17 -8.08 -7.49
CA ALA A 419 -2.77 -7.32 -6.31
C ALA A 419 -3.09 -5.82 -6.43
N LEU A 420 -2.80 -5.21 -7.58
CA LEU A 420 -3.11 -3.80 -7.85
C LEU A 420 -4.62 -3.57 -7.96
N TRP A 421 -5.35 -4.48 -8.59
CA TRP A 421 -6.82 -4.42 -8.65
C TRP A 421 -7.45 -4.43 -7.26
N ASP A 422 -7.06 -5.39 -6.43
CA ASP A 422 -7.56 -5.54 -5.07
C ASP A 422 -7.25 -4.32 -4.19
N LEU A 423 -6.03 -3.80 -4.32
CA LEU A 423 -5.58 -2.57 -3.66
C LEU A 423 -6.50 -1.40 -4.03
N LEU A 424 -6.83 -1.23 -5.31
CA LEU A 424 -7.71 -0.16 -5.77
C LEU A 424 -9.17 -0.37 -5.34
N ARG A 425 -9.67 -1.62 -5.39
CA ARG A 425 -11.04 -1.96 -4.96
C ARG A 425 -11.34 -1.61 -3.50
N SER A 426 -10.32 -1.66 -2.65
CA SER A 426 -10.48 -1.37 -1.21
C SER A 426 -10.70 0.11 -0.87
N ALA A 427 -10.35 1.04 -1.77
CA ALA A 427 -10.27 2.47 -1.44
C ALA A 427 -10.73 3.43 -2.56
N SER A 428 -10.82 2.96 -3.80
CA SER A 428 -11.14 3.75 -5.00
C SER A 428 -12.42 3.23 -5.66
N PRO A 429 -13.13 4.07 -6.45
CA PRO A 429 -14.37 3.69 -7.12
C PRO A 429 -14.12 2.85 -8.38
N ILE A 430 -13.07 2.00 -8.40
CA ILE A 430 -12.83 1.13 -9.55
C ILE A 430 -13.97 0.11 -9.63
N ARG A 431 -14.60 0.02 -10.80
CA ARG A 431 -15.76 -0.83 -11.07
C ARG A 431 -15.40 -1.98 -11.98
N THR A 432 -16.05 -3.12 -11.80
CA THR A 432 -16.08 -4.16 -12.86
C THR A 432 -16.82 -3.64 -14.09
N ALA A 433 -16.68 -4.32 -15.23
CA ALA A 433 -17.41 -3.96 -16.45
C ALA A 433 -18.94 -3.95 -16.21
N GLU A 434 -19.45 -4.94 -15.48
CA GLU A 434 -20.86 -5.05 -15.09
C GLU A 434 -21.29 -3.91 -14.15
N GLU A 435 -20.48 -3.61 -13.13
CA GLU A 435 -20.76 -2.51 -12.19
C GLU A 435 -20.76 -1.15 -12.91
N GLU A 436 -19.84 -0.93 -13.85
CA GLU A 436 -19.82 0.28 -14.67
C GLU A 436 -21.03 0.32 -15.60
N GLN A 437 -21.43 -0.79 -16.21
CA GLN A 437 -22.63 -0.88 -17.03
C GLN A 437 -23.89 -0.46 -16.24
N ILE A 438 -24.05 -1.02 -15.04
CA ILE A 438 -25.13 -0.65 -14.11
C ILE A 438 -25.04 0.83 -13.75
N HIS A 439 -23.84 1.34 -13.48
CA HIS A 439 -23.62 2.74 -13.15
C HIS A 439 -24.00 3.67 -14.30
N CYS A 440 -23.60 3.37 -15.54
CA CYS A 440 -23.97 4.14 -16.71
C CYS A 440 -25.48 4.13 -16.93
N PHE A 441 -26.13 2.97 -16.88
CA PHE A 441 -27.59 2.86 -17.02
C PHE A 441 -28.34 3.59 -15.90
N LYS A 442 -27.84 3.49 -14.66
CA LYS A 442 -28.37 4.23 -13.51
C LYS A 442 -28.26 5.73 -13.68
N ASN A 443 -27.26 6.23 -14.42
CA ASN A 443 -27.09 7.66 -14.67
C ASN A 443 -27.57 8.12 -16.06
N SER A 444 -28.17 7.23 -16.85
CA SER A 444 -28.76 7.59 -18.14
C SER A 444 -29.85 8.64 -18.00
N ASP A 445 -29.88 9.56 -18.97
CA ASP A 445 -30.85 10.64 -19.06
C ASP A 445 -32.28 10.12 -19.19
N LEU A 446 -33.21 10.86 -18.60
CA LEU A 446 -34.64 10.61 -18.76
C LEU A 446 -35.02 10.75 -20.24
N CYS A 447 -35.76 9.78 -20.73
CA CYS A 447 -36.35 9.83 -22.05
C CYS A 447 -37.65 10.64 -21.99
N ILE A 448 -37.83 11.55 -22.94
CA ILE A 448 -39.14 12.12 -23.24
C ILE A 448 -39.90 11.06 -24.03
N PRO A 449 -40.98 10.48 -23.49
CA PRO A 449 -41.68 9.41 -24.17
C PRO A 449 -42.24 9.87 -25.54
N PRO A 450 -42.22 9.01 -26.57
CA PRO A 450 -42.89 9.31 -27.83
C PRO A 450 -44.36 9.60 -27.62
N ASP A 451 -44.90 10.60 -28.33
CA ASP A 451 -46.33 10.91 -28.32
C ASP A 451 -47.09 9.97 -29.25
N THR A 452 -47.18 8.71 -28.84
CA THR A 452 -47.88 7.64 -29.58
C THR A 452 -48.79 6.87 -28.64
N HIS A 453 -49.94 6.40 -29.15
CA HIS A 453 -50.88 5.61 -28.35
C HIS A 453 -50.22 4.38 -27.71
N PHE A 454 -49.32 3.73 -28.44
CA PHE A 454 -48.52 2.62 -27.94
C PHE A 454 -47.69 3.02 -26.71
N SER A 455 -46.87 4.08 -26.82
CA SER A 455 -46.00 4.57 -25.73
C SER A 455 -46.81 4.91 -24.47
N TRP A 456 -47.90 5.69 -24.62
CA TRP A 456 -48.79 6.04 -23.50
C TRP A 456 -49.38 4.80 -22.82
N THR A 457 -49.80 3.82 -23.62
CA THR A 457 -50.43 2.61 -23.10
C THR A 457 -49.44 1.72 -22.38
N ILE A 458 -48.20 1.58 -22.89
CA ILE A 458 -47.14 0.84 -22.21
C ILE A 458 -46.84 1.45 -20.84
N GLN A 459 -46.68 2.77 -20.77
CA GLN A 459 -46.43 3.50 -19.51
C GLN A 459 -47.55 3.26 -18.48
N ARG A 460 -48.81 3.40 -18.90
CA ARG A 460 -49.96 3.19 -18.02
C ARG A 460 -50.09 1.73 -17.59
N ALA A 461 -49.91 0.79 -18.51
CA ALA A 461 -50.05 -0.63 -18.23
C ALA A 461 -48.99 -1.13 -17.24
N ILE A 462 -47.73 -0.73 -17.38
CA ILE A 462 -46.71 -1.12 -16.40
C ILE A 462 -46.96 -0.50 -15.03
N GLN A 463 -47.33 0.78 -14.98
CA GLN A 463 -47.67 1.43 -13.72
C GLN A 463 -48.87 0.74 -13.05
N ALA A 464 -49.91 0.43 -13.82
CA ALA A 464 -51.07 -0.31 -13.33
C ALA A 464 -50.67 -1.68 -12.78
N CYS A 465 -49.84 -2.44 -13.52
CA CYS A 465 -49.35 -3.74 -13.08
C CYS A 465 -48.57 -3.67 -11.76
N LEU A 466 -47.75 -2.64 -11.56
CA LEU A 466 -47.04 -2.43 -10.30
C LEU A 466 -48.02 -2.09 -9.16
N THR A 467 -49.04 -1.26 -9.41
CA THR A 467 -50.04 -0.88 -8.38
C THR A 467 -50.96 -2.02 -7.93
N VAL A 468 -51.11 -3.08 -8.74
CA VAL A 468 -51.86 -4.30 -8.35
C VAL A 468 -51.24 -4.98 -7.12
N PHE A 469 -49.96 -4.75 -6.86
CA PHE A 469 -49.23 -5.33 -5.74
C PHE A 469 -48.94 -4.25 -4.69
N PRO A 470 -49.48 -4.37 -3.46
CA PRO A 470 -49.30 -3.37 -2.42
C PRO A 470 -47.84 -3.03 -2.15
N GLN A 471 -46.94 -4.02 -2.23
CA GLN A 471 -45.51 -3.84 -2.01
C GLN A 471 -44.81 -2.97 -3.07
N TRP A 472 -45.40 -2.73 -4.23
CA TRP A 472 -44.79 -1.97 -5.34
C TRP A 472 -45.54 -0.69 -5.68
N LYS A 473 -46.56 -0.35 -4.89
CA LYS A 473 -47.36 0.87 -5.11
C LYS A 473 -46.55 2.17 -5.02
N HIS A 474 -45.42 2.14 -4.31
CA HIS A 474 -44.51 3.28 -4.17
C HIS A 474 -43.50 3.42 -5.32
N ILE A 475 -43.42 2.43 -6.22
CA ILE A 475 -42.44 2.42 -7.29
C ILE A 475 -42.85 3.38 -8.40
N THR A 476 -41.91 4.25 -8.79
CA THR A 476 -42.06 5.16 -9.92
C THR A 476 -41.28 4.64 -11.12
N VAL A 477 -41.90 4.60 -12.30
CA VAL A 477 -41.25 4.11 -13.54
C VAL A 477 -40.65 5.28 -14.31
N HIS A 478 -39.34 5.24 -14.56
CA HIS A 478 -38.62 6.24 -15.35
C HIS A 478 -38.09 5.59 -16.63
N PHE A 479 -38.46 6.14 -17.79
CA PHE A 479 -37.88 5.70 -19.05
C PHE A 479 -36.58 6.44 -19.31
N VAL A 480 -35.53 5.74 -19.75
CA VAL A 480 -34.18 6.29 -19.94
C VAL A 480 -33.62 6.02 -21.32
N ARG A 481 -32.82 6.96 -21.84
CA ARG A 481 -32.14 6.82 -23.12
C ARG A 481 -30.85 6.02 -22.95
N SER A 482 -30.79 4.86 -23.58
CA SER A 482 -29.65 3.95 -23.45
C SER A 482 -29.52 3.05 -24.68
N GLU A 483 -28.91 3.58 -25.74
CA GLU A 483 -28.75 2.87 -27.02
C GLU A 483 -27.54 1.93 -27.04
N SER A 484 -26.46 2.29 -26.33
CA SER A 484 -25.22 1.51 -26.29
C SER A 484 -25.20 0.42 -25.22
N ILE A 485 -26.06 0.51 -24.20
CA ILE A 485 -26.05 -0.41 -23.06
C ILE A 485 -27.15 -1.47 -23.22
N PRO A 486 -26.81 -2.77 -23.28
CA PRO A 486 -27.78 -3.87 -23.38
C PRO A 486 -28.43 -4.18 -22.04
N MET A 487 -28.92 -3.16 -21.34
CA MET A 487 -29.75 -3.28 -20.15
C MET A 487 -31.16 -2.81 -20.46
N ASP A 488 -32.12 -3.59 -20.02
CA ASP A 488 -33.55 -3.31 -20.17
C ASP A 488 -34.12 -2.51 -19.02
N VAL A 489 -33.76 -2.92 -17.81
CA VAL A 489 -34.37 -2.45 -16.58
C VAL A 489 -33.37 -2.44 -15.45
N PHE A 490 -33.54 -1.49 -14.54
CA PHE A 490 -32.80 -1.41 -13.29
C PHE A 490 -33.71 -0.84 -12.21
N TYR A 491 -33.81 -1.50 -11.07
CA TYR A 491 -34.58 -1.02 -9.93
C TYR A 491 -33.66 -0.44 -8.86
N ASP A 492 -33.85 0.84 -8.55
CA ASP A 492 -33.20 1.51 -7.44
C ASP A 492 -34.14 1.53 -6.24
N SER A 493 -33.86 0.71 -5.22
CA SER A 493 -34.72 0.56 -4.03
C SER A 493 -34.78 1.81 -3.15
N GLN A 494 -33.83 2.74 -3.29
CA GLN A 494 -33.79 4.03 -2.62
C GLN A 494 -33.34 5.08 -3.65
N PRO A 495 -34.28 5.71 -4.39
CA PRO A 495 -35.58 6.19 -3.88
C PRO A 495 -36.84 5.39 -4.28
N GLY A 496 -36.73 4.18 -4.86
CA GLY A 496 -37.89 3.41 -5.33
C GLY A 496 -38.22 3.67 -6.80
N ILE A 497 -37.20 3.80 -7.65
CA ILE A 497 -37.36 4.10 -9.09
C ILE A 497 -37.02 2.86 -9.91
N LEU A 498 -37.94 2.45 -10.79
CA LEU A 498 -37.69 1.46 -11.83
C LEU A 498 -37.30 2.19 -13.12
N LYS A 499 -36.01 2.15 -13.49
CA LYS A 499 -35.53 2.63 -14.77
C LYS A 499 -35.80 1.59 -15.85
N VAL A 500 -36.39 2.01 -16.97
CA VAL A 500 -36.72 1.16 -18.13
C VAL A 500 -36.12 1.77 -19.39
N ASN A 501 -35.51 0.95 -20.23
CA ASN A 501 -34.92 1.39 -21.49
C ASN A 501 -36.01 1.93 -22.44
N GLN A 502 -35.77 3.07 -23.09
CA GLN A 502 -36.70 3.70 -24.03
C GLN A 502 -37.16 2.77 -25.16
N ARG A 503 -36.39 1.73 -25.51
CA ARG A 503 -36.75 0.76 -26.56
C ARG A 503 -38.12 0.10 -26.32
N TRP A 504 -38.57 0.02 -25.07
CA TRP A 504 -39.88 -0.53 -24.71
C TRP A 504 -41.06 0.39 -25.09
N LEU A 505 -40.80 1.65 -25.43
CA LEU A 505 -41.81 2.63 -25.85
C LEU A 505 -42.00 2.69 -27.38
N HIS A 506 -41.13 2.04 -28.14
CA HIS A 506 -41.19 2.04 -29.61
C HIS A 506 -41.72 0.67 -30.10
N PHE A 507 -42.70 0.72 -31.00
CA PHE A 507 -43.35 -0.47 -31.54
C PHE A 507 -42.35 -1.35 -32.31
N ASP A 508 -41.60 -0.76 -33.24
CA ASP A 508 -40.67 -1.51 -34.11
C ASP A 508 -39.57 -2.22 -33.32
N SER A 509 -39.02 -1.59 -32.29
CA SER A 509 -37.97 -2.19 -31.46
C SER A 509 -38.48 -3.32 -30.55
N THR A 510 -39.75 -3.28 -30.14
CA THR A 510 -40.37 -4.35 -29.33
C THR A 510 -40.87 -5.52 -30.16
N HIS A 511 -41.14 -5.30 -31.46
CA HIS A 511 -41.73 -6.29 -32.36
C HIS A 511 -40.79 -6.84 -33.44
N GLY A 512 -39.55 -6.33 -33.55
CA GLY A 512 -38.62 -6.70 -34.63
C GLY A 512 -38.29 -8.19 -34.76
N ASN A 513 -38.33 -8.96 -33.67
CA ASN A 513 -38.06 -10.41 -33.65
C ASN A 513 -39.21 -11.26 -33.08
N THR A 514 -40.31 -10.63 -32.68
CA THR A 514 -41.37 -11.25 -31.87
C THR A 514 -42.67 -11.26 -32.65
N ARG A 515 -43.27 -12.43 -32.85
CA ARG A 515 -44.59 -12.52 -33.47
C ARG A 515 -45.65 -12.06 -32.47
N CYS A 516 -46.33 -10.96 -32.78
CA CYS A 516 -47.51 -10.52 -32.06
C CYS A 516 -48.77 -11.04 -32.77
N ARG A 517 -49.87 -11.19 -32.02
CA ARG A 517 -51.15 -11.65 -32.56
C ARG A 517 -51.72 -10.69 -33.61
N ASP A 518 -51.44 -9.40 -33.46
CA ASP A 518 -52.06 -8.31 -34.23
C ASP A 518 -51.12 -7.74 -35.32
N PHE A 519 -49.91 -8.30 -35.47
CA PHE A 519 -48.92 -7.84 -36.43
C PHE A 519 -48.11 -9.01 -37.00
N THR A 520 -48.09 -9.12 -38.34
CA THR A 520 -47.10 -9.93 -39.05
C THR A 520 -46.09 -8.99 -39.75
N PRO A 521 -44.78 -9.28 -39.70
CA PRO A 521 -43.72 -8.34 -40.14
C PRO A 521 -43.79 -7.84 -41.59
N ASN A 522 -44.69 -8.37 -42.42
CA ASN A 522 -44.78 -8.09 -43.86
C ASN A 522 -45.94 -7.16 -44.25
N GLU A 523 -46.74 -6.68 -43.29
CA GLU A 523 -47.86 -5.77 -43.58
C GLU A 523 -47.45 -4.31 -43.35
N THR A 524 -47.38 -3.52 -44.44
CA THR A 524 -47.27 -2.05 -44.41
C THR A 524 -48.56 -1.48 -43.82
N SER A 525 -48.66 -1.48 -42.49
CA SER A 525 -49.77 -0.96 -41.73
C SER A 525 -49.36 0.33 -41.03
N ASP A 526 -50.31 1.25 -40.89
CA ASP A 526 -50.12 2.54 -40.23
C ASP A 526 -49.79 2.31 -38.75
N HIS A 527 -48.50 2.30 -38.42
CA HIS A 527 -47.95 1.95 -37.09
C HIS A 527 -48.48 2.86 -35.96
N GLN A 528 -49.14 3.98 -36.29
CA GLN A 528 -49.77 4.90 -35.34
C GLN A 528 -51.09 4.39 -34.74
N GLY A 529 -51.72 3.37 -35.36
CA GLY A 529 -53.01 2.83 -34.93
C GLY A 529 -52.96 1.72 -33.86
N PHE A 530 -51.78 1.17 -33.55
CA PHE A 530 -51.66 0.05 -32.61
C PHE A 530 -51.71 0.52 -31.15
N PHE A 531 -52.75 0.10 -30.45
CA PHE A 531 -53.03 0.55 -29.09
C PHE A 531 -52.25 -0.20 -28.02
N PHE A 532 -52.21 -1.54 -28.05
CA PHE A 532 -51.68 -2.34 -26.93
C PHE A 532 -51.28 -3.76 -27.34
N CYS A 533 -50.19 -4.27 -26.76
CA CYS A 533 -49.76 -5.66 -26.92
C CYS A 533 -49.42 -6.29 -25.57
N ASN A 534 -50.22 -7.26 -25.11
CA ASN A 534 -50.07 -7.90 -23.79
C ASN A 534 -48.67 -8.50 -23.57
N HIS A 535 -48.08 -9.11 -24.62
CA HIS A 535 -46.79 -9.77 -24.52
C HIS A 535 -45.66 -8.80 -24.17
N VAL A 536 -45.72 -7.54 -24.63
CA VAL A 536 -44.70 -6.53 -24.33
C VAL A 536 -44.65 -6.24 -22.83
N ILE A 537 -45.81 -6.08 -22.19
CA ILE A 537 -45.89 -5.86 -20.73
C ILE A 537 -45.45 -7.11 -19.98
N GLU A 538 -45.83 -8.30 -20.43
CA GLU A 538 -45.38 -9.54 -19.81
C GLU A 538 -43.86 -9.71 -19.87
N ASP A 539 -43.25 -9.43 -21.01
CA ASP A 539 -41.80 -9.56 -21.21
C ASP A 539 -41.03 -8.49 -20.45
N LEU A 540 -41.54 -7.25 -20.43
CA LEU A 540 -40.97 -6.17 -19.63
C LEU A 540 -41.02 -6.50 -18.13
N LEU A 541 -42.16 -6.98 -17.63
CA LEU A 541 -42.29 -7.39 -16.24
C LEU A 541 -41.44 -8.61 -15.92
N ARG A 542 -41.38 -9.60 -16.81
CA ARG A 542 -40.49 -10.76 -16.65
C ARG A 542 -39.02 -10.31 -16.51
N THR A 543 -38.64 -9.27 -17.23
CA THR A 543 -37.29 -8.69 -17.17
C THR A 543 -37.09 -7.86 -15.89
N ALA A 544 -38.11 -7.15 -15.41
CA ALA A 544 -38.05 -6.31 -14.21
C ALA A 544 -38.14 -7.09 -12.88
N LEU A 545 -38.86 -8.21 -12.85
CA LEU A 545 -39.13 -8.98 -11.64
C LEU A 545 -37.87 -9.44 -10.89
N PRO A 546 -36.81 -9.94 -11.56
CA PRO A 546 -35.53 -10.24 -10.91
C PRO A 546 -34.95 -9.06 -10.12
N SER A 547 -35.01 -7.84 -10.68
CA SER A 547 -34.52 -6.63 -10.01
C SER A 547 -35.41 -6.19 -8.86
N LEU A 548 -36.73 -6.41 -8.96
CA LEU A 548 -37.71 -6.03 -7.94
C LEU A 548 -37.76 -6.97 -6.72
N LEU A 549 -37.52 -8.27 -6.93
CA LEU A 549 -37.64 -9.30 -5.89
C LEU A 549 -36.32 -9.60 -5.17
N GLY A 550 -35.18 -9.16 -5.71
CA GLY A 550 -33.87 -9.40 -5.11
C GLY A 550 -33.34 -10.83 -5.32
N PRO A 551 -32.59 -11.41 -4.34
CA PRO A 551 -31.77 -12.59 -4.56
C PRO A 551 -32.55 -13.84 -5.02
N PRO A 552 -31.91 -14.74 -5.80
CA PRO A 552 -32.59 -15.77 -6.61
C PRO A 552 -33.18 -16.95 -5.85
N PHE A 553 -32.86 -17.17 -4.58
CA PHE A 553 -33.28 -18.37 -3.84
C PHE A 553 -34.81 -18.43 -3.69
N GLY A 554 -35.44 -19.47 -4.25
CA GLY A 554 -36.88 -19.71 -4.13
C GLY A 554 -37.79 -18.79 -4.96
N ARG A 555 -37.24 -17.83 -5.72
CA ARG A 555 -38.05 -16.78 -6.36
C ARG A 555 -38.89 -17.22 -7.56
N LYS A 556 -38.48 -18.26 -8.30
CA LYS A 556 -39.16 -18.67 -9.55
C LYS A 556 -40.64 -18.99 -9.37
N ALA A 557 -41.01 -19.61 -8.26
CA ALA A 557 -42.42 -19.95 -7.99
C ALA A 557 -43.25 -18.68 -7.78
N LEU A 558 -42.68 -17.70 -7.07
CA LEU A 558 -43.28 -16.38 -6.82
C LEU A 558 -43.36 -15.56 -8.11
N GLU A 559 -42.28 -15.46 -8.89
CA GLU A 559 -42.27 -14.81 -10.22
C GLU A 559 -43.40 -15.35 -11.11
N ASN A 560 -43.52 -16.68 -11.20
CA ASN A 560 -44.55 -17.33 -11.99
C ASN A 560 -45.96 -17.10 -11.43
N ALA A 561 -46.14 -17.00 -10.12
CA ALA A 561 -47.43 -16.66 -9.52
C ALA A 561 -47.84 -15.21 -9.83
N LEU A 562 -46.90 -14.28 -9.73
CA LEU A 562 -47.11 -12.86 -10.02
C LEU A 562 -47.41 -12.64 -11.50
N LEU A 563 -46.60 -13.21 -12.40
CA LEU A 563 -46.84 -13.17 -13.84
C LEU A 563 -48.18 -13.79 -14.22
N ARG A 564 -48.58 -14.92 -13.62
CA ARG A 564 -49.91 -15.50 -13.86
C ARG A 564 -51.04 -14.55 -13.44
N LYS A 565 -50.93 -13.88 -12.30
CA LYS A 565 -51.93 -12.90 -11.86
C LYS A 565 -52.03 -11.73 -12.83
N ILE A 566 -50.90 -11.19 -13.26
CA ILE A 566 -50.86 -10.07 -14.21
C ILE A 566 -51.42 -10.49 -15.57
N ARG A 567 -51.01 -11.64 -16.09
CA ARG A 567 -51.57 -12.24 -17.31
C ARG A 567 -53.08 -12.29 -17.29
N ASN A 568 -53.66 -12.80 -16.20
CA ASN A 568 -55.10 -12.90 -16.07
C ASN A 568 -55.77 -11.52 -16.12
N ILE A 569 -55.16 -10.48 -15.56
CA ILE A 569 -55.70 -9.11 -15.61
C ILE A 569 -55.55 -8.52 -17.03
N LEU A 570 -54.39 -8.68 -17.66
CA LEU A 570 -54.12 -8.16 -19.01
C LEU A 570 -55.02 -8.78 -20.08
N ARG A 571 -55.55 -9.98 -19.87
CA ARG A 571 -56.51 -10.61 -20.82
C ARG A 571 -57.82 -9.85 -20.96
N PHE A 572 -58.26 -9.19 -19.89
CA PHE A 572 -59.46 -8.34 -19.88
C PHE A 572 -59.15 -6.89 -20.28
N MET A 573 -57.91 -6.57 -20.69
CA MET A 573 -57.58 -5.23 -21.13
C MET A 573 -58.25 -4.98 -22.49
N PRO A 574 -59.11 -3.95 -22.61
CA PRO A 574 -59.79 -3.66 -23.86
C PRO A 574 -58.79 -3.17 -24.90
N HIS A 575 -58.97 -3.55 -26.15
CA HIS A 575 -58.20 -3.11 -27.31
C HIS A 575 -59.12 -2.94 -28.53
N ASN A 576 -58.60 -2.43 -29.65
CA ASN A 576 -59.39 -2.13 -30.85
C ASN A 576 -60.68 -1.32 -30.57
N ILE A 577 -60.59 -0.31 -29.70
CA ILE A 577 -61.76 0.48 -29.28
C ILE A 577 -62.24 1.33 -30.47
N LYS A 578 -63.52 1.18 -30.82
CA LYS A 578 -64.19 1.89 -31.91
C LYS A 578 -65.41 2.61 -31.35
N VAL A 579 -65.63 3.84 -31.84
CA VAL A 579 -66.81 4.63 -31.55
C VAL A 579 -67.61 4.77 -32.84
N MET A 580 -68.90 4.44 -32.78
CA MET A 580 -69.81 4.49 -33.92
C MET A 580 -71.07 5.27 -33.53
N THR A 581 -71.65 6.01 -34.47
CA THR A 581 -72.97 6.60 -34.29
C THR A 581 -74.05 5.53 -34.44
N THR A 582 -75.06 5.59 -33.58
CA THR A 582 -76.20 4.68 -33.63
C THR A 582 -77.35 5.30 -34.43
N ALA A 583 -78.34 4.48 -34.81
CA ALA A 583 -79.56 4.96 -35.45
C ALA A 583 -80.43 5.87 -34.53
N MET A 584 -80.11 5.98 -33.24
CA MET A 584 -80.75 6.91 -32.32
C MET A 584 -80.04 8.26 -32.36
N VAL A 585 -80.81 9.35 -32.48
CA VAL A 585 -80.29 10.73 -32.46
C VAL A 585 -79.51 10.96 -31.16
N GLY A 586 -78.22 11.28 -31.29
CA GLY A 586 -77.31 11.50 -30.16
C GLY A 586 -76.76 10.23 -29.48
N GLY A 587 -77.08 9.03 -29.96
CA GLY A 587 -76.60 7.78 -29.38
C GLY A 587 -75.24 7.38 -29.94
N LEU A 588 -74.26 7.17 -29.06
CA LEU A 588 -72.94 6.63 -29.38
C LEU A 588 -72.85 5.15 -28.97
N MET A 589 -72.32 4.31 -29.85
CA MET A 589 -71.97 2.91 -29.57
C MET A 589 -70.46 2.79 -29.49
N ILE A 590 -69.97 2.25 -28.38
CA ILE A 590 -68.55 2.01 -28.16
C ILE A 590 -68.36 0.50 -28.15
N THR A 591 -67.51 0.02 -29.04
CA THR A 591 -67.16 -1.40 -29.12
C THR A 591 -65.66 -1.57 -28.88
N TRP A 592 -65.28 -2.66 -28.25
CA TRP A 592 -63.88 -3.03 -28.07
C TRP A 592 -63.73 -4.54 -28.13
N GLU A 593 -62.51 -4.98 -28.37
CA GLU A 593 -62.08 -6.36 -28.28
C GLU A 593 -61.28 -6.57 -26.99
N ASP A 594 -61.21 -7.82 -26.53
CA ASP A 594 -60.31 -8.23 -25.45
C ASP A 594 -59.72 -9.60 -25.82
N ASN A 595 -58.82 -10.13 -24.99
CA ASN A 595 -58.15 -11.39 -25.29
C ASN A 595 -58.88 -12.63 -24.76
N GLU A 596 -60.15 -12.50 -24.38
CA GLU A 596 -60.99 -13.60 -23.90
C GLU A 596 -61.99 -14.09 -24.94
N THR A 597 -62.34 -15.37 -24.82
CA THR A 597 -63.35 -15.99 -25.69
C THR A 597 -64.76 -15.59 -25.27
N GLN A 598 -65.69 -15.58 -26.22
CA GLN A 598 -67.10 -15.31 -25.93
C GLN A 598 -67.67 -16.25 -24.86
N SER A 599 -67.24 -17.52 -24.86
CA SER A 599 -67.60 -18.51 -23.84
C SER A 599 -67.18 -18.05 -22.45
N VAL A 600 -65.92 -17.61 -22.27
CA VAL A 600 -65.43 -17.11 -20.98
C VAL A 600 -66.21 -15.86 -20.56
N ARG A 601 -66.42 -14.91 -21.47
CA ARG A 601 -67.21 -13.70 -21.18
C ARG A 601 -68.61 -14.03 -20.68
N ASN A 602 -69.30 -15.02 -21.26
CA ASN A 602 -70.63 -15.41 -20.79
C ASN A 602 -70.63 -15.95 -19.35
N TYR A 603 -69.54 -16.60 -18.91
CA TYR A 603 -69.38 -17.08 -17.54
C TYR A 603 -68.87 -16.01 -16.56
N THR A 604 -68.05 -15.07 -17.03
CA THR A 604 -67.41 -14.03 -16.20
C THR A 604 -68.05 -12.64 -16.30
N ALA A 605 -69.06 -12.45 -17.16
CA ALA A 605 -69.74 -11.18 -17.41
C ALA A 605 -70.18 -10.42 -16.14
N PRO A 606 -70.66 -11.07 -15.06
CA PRO A 606 -71.02 -10.36 -13.82
C PRO A 606 -69.82 -9.76 -13.08
N ARG A 607 -68.59 -10.17 -13.40
CA ARG A 607 -67.36 -9.82 -12.68
C ARG A 607 -66.42 -8.88 -13.43
N CYS A 608 -66.64 -8.65 -14.73
CA CYS A 608 -65.81 -7.77 -15.55
C CYS A 608 -66.58 -6.48 -15.84
N LEU A 609 -66.46 -5.50 -14.94
CA LEU A 609 -67.09 -4.20 -15.09
C LEU A 609 -66.13 -3.25 -15.80
N TYR A 610 -66.46 -2.90 -17.03
CA TYR A 610 -65.78 -1.83 -17.75
C TYR A 610 -66.41 -0.49 -17.38
N HIS A 611 -65.58 0.46 -16.93
CA HIS A 611 -66.00 1.84 -16.73
C HIS A 611 -65.56 2.65 -17.95
N VAL A 612 -66.53 3.10 -18.74
CA VAL A 612 -66.27 3.87 -19.96
C VAL A 612 -66.60 5.33 -19.71
N ILE A 613 -65.60 6.18 -19.88
CA ILE A 613 -65.73 7.63 -19.74
C ILE A 613 -65.56 8.24 -21.13
N LEU A 614 -66.59 8.91 -21.62
CA LEU A 614 -66.54 9.69 -22.85
C LEU A 614 -66.17 11.13 -22.51
N HIS A 615 -65.21 11.67 -23.25
CA HIS A 615 -64.80 13.06 -23.16
C HIS A 615 -65.22 13.80 -24.44
N ASP A 616 -65.77 15.01 -24.28
CA ASP A 616 -66.02 15.92 -25.40
C ASP A 616 -64.69 16.42 -26.00
N GLU A 617 -64.72 16.87 -27.26
CA GLU A 617 -63.56 17.42 -27.98
C GLU A 617 -62.96 18.63 -27.25
N ASN A 618 -63.77 19.40 -26.53
CA ASN A 618 -63.33 20.57 -25.76
C ASN A 618 -62.97 20.23 -24.31
N CYS A 619 -62.89 18.94 -23.93
CA CYS A 619 -62.58 18.57 -22.56
C CYS A 619 -61.16 19.06 -22.18
N PRO A 620 -61.00 19.92 -21.15
CA PRO A 620 -59.69 20.47 -20.77
C PRO A 620 -58.71 19.41 -20.24
N HIS A 621 -59.21 18.22 -19.89
CA HIS A 621 -58.42 17.06 -19.48
C HIS A 621 -58.08 16.12 -20.66
N GLY A 622 -58.49 16.47 -21.88
CA GLY A 622 -58.69 15.56 -23.01
C GLY A 622 -57.47 14.73 -23.40
N ARG A 623 -56.35 15.34 -23.81
CA ARG A 623 -55.26 14.54 -24.41
C ARG A 623 -54.51 13.61 -23.46
N THR A 624 -54.28 14.01 -22.22
CA THR A 624 -53.41 13.26 -21.30
C THR A 624 -54.11 12.11 -20.57
N GLN A 625 -55.45 12.09 -20.56
CA GLN A 625 -56.26 11.02 -19.95
C GLN A 625 -56.87 10.06 -20.98
N LEU A 626 -57.01 10.49 -22.24
CA LEU A 626 -57.48 9.60 -23.31
C LEU A 626 -56.55 8.39 -23.43
N LEU A 627 -57.14 7.20 -23.32
CA LEU A 627 -56.47 5.94 -23.67
C LEU A 627 -56.44 5.81 -25.21
N HIS A 628 -57.49 6.25 -25.89
CA HIS A 628 -57.61 6.23 -27.35
C HIS A 628 -58.15 7.56 -27.88
N GLY A 629 -57.62 8.02 -29.01
CA GLY A 629 -58.24 9.07 -29.82
C GLY A 629 -59.02 8.42 -30.96
N ALA A 630 -60.29 8.79 -31.16
CA ALA A 630 -60.99 8.41 -32.38
C ALA A 630 -60.38 9.23 -33.54
N ALA A 631 -59.81 8.56 -34.54
CA ALA A 631 -59.55 9.17 -35.83
C ALA A 631 -60.90 9.26 -36.57
N GLY A 632 -61.68 10.26 -36.23
CA GLY A 632 -62.95 10.55 -36.86
C GLY A 632 -63.37 11.93 -36.42
N MET A 633 -63.10 12.93 -37.26
CA MET A 633 -63.85 14.19 -37.17
C MET A 633 -65.33 13.81 -37.20
N LEU A 634 -66.06 14.15 -36.13
CA LEU A 634 -67.51 14.21 -36.13
C LEU A 634 -67.95 15.57 -36.64
#